data_AF-A0A9W8KU23-F1
#
_entry.id   AF-A0A9W8KU23-F1
#
_cell.length_a   1.000
_cell.length_b   1.000
_cell.length_c   1.000
_cell.angle_alpha   90.00
_cell.angle_beta   90.00
_cell.angle_gamma   90.00
#
_symmetry.space_group_name_H-M   'P 1'
#
loop_
_entity.id
_entity.type
_entity.pdbx_description
1 polymer ?
#
loop_
_entity_poly.entity_id
_entity_poly.type
_entity_poly.pdbx_seq_one_letter_code
_entity_poly.pdbx_strand_id
1 'polypeptide(L)'
;MINGQQILLDSLPYIDKEYDEPETRDQVLQMIQNEMGSMSPPMLPKDSSSLFKSKEILRKEYERVRAGKPLPEFEVSRYKLEAPSDDGDAQNVDAWRRACDNAASQLEHQSIRLVNLELLQNYGSNAWKLSNYQRERMLESIERATKKYKEEGIQINKARKYEQTEASIKLRELEDRWSESVRQCIEIQMASGQLKAEIEEIEQSLAEQQDS
;
A
#
# COMPACT_ATOMS: atom_id res chain seq x y z
N MET A 1 -31.82 -0.40 -8.21
CA MET A 1 -31.30 0.77 -7.47
C MET A 1 -31.59 0.52 -6.01
N ILE A 2 -30.58 0.08 -5.25
CA ILE A 2 -30.72 -0.17 -3.82
C ILE A 2 -30.84 1.21 -3.16
N ASN A 3 -31.90 1.40 -2.38
CA ASN A 3 -32.16 2.61 -1.61
C ASN A 3 -30.88 3.06 -0.91
N GLY A 4 -30.54 4.34 -1.05
CA GLY A 4 -29.40 4.99 -0.40
C GLY A 4 -29.58 5.13 1.11
N GLN A 5 -29.94 4.06 1.82
CA GLN A 5 -29.61 3.96 3.23
C GLN A 5 -28.09 3.97 3.29
N GLN A 6 -27.52 5.07 3.81
CA GLN A 6 -26.15 5.05 4.28
C GLN A 6 -26.06 3.90 5.28
N ILE A 7 -25.47 2.79 4.85
CA ILE A 7 -25.08 1.72 5.75
C ILE A 7 -24.01 2.35 6.64
N LEU A 8 -24.40 2.71 7.87
CA LEU A 8 -23.48 3.18 8.89
C LEU A 8 -22.64 1.97 9.30
N LEU A 9 -21.51 1.81 8.63
CA LEU A 9 -20.50 0.83 9.00
C LEU A 9 -19.74 1.41 10.18
N ASP A 10 -20.08 0.97 11.39
CA ASP A 10 -19.34 1.31 12.59
C ASP A 10 -18.25 0.27 12.87
N SER A 11 -17.08 0.74 13.26
CA SER A 11 -15.97 -0.07 13.70
C SER A 11 -15.13 0.77 14.66
N LEU A 12 -14.85 0.26 15.87
CA LEU A 12 -14.19 1.03 16.92
C LEU A 12 -12.80 0.47 17.27
N PRO A 13 -11.78 0.60 16.38
CA PRO A 13 -10.45 0.02 16.61
C PRO A 13 -9.78 0.35 17.94
N TYR A 14 -10.03 1.53 18.54
CA TYR A 14 -9.41 1.89 19.81
C TYR A 14 -10.05 1.20 21.03
N ILE A 15 -11.24 0.63 20.88
CA ILE A 15 -12.01 -0.06 21.93
C ILE A 15 -11.96 -1.57 21.70
N ASP A 16 -12.28 -2.01 20.48
CA ASP A 16 -12.51 -3.41 20.12
C ASP A 16 -11.19 -4.16 19.89
N LYS A 17 -10.31 -4.26 20.88
CA LYS A 17 -8.96 -4.84 20.70
C LYS A 17 -8.92 -6.34 20.39
N GLU A 18 -10.06 -7.01 20.38
CA GLU A 18 -10.19 -8.44 20.10
C GLU A 18 -9.73 -8.81 18.68
N TYR A 19 -9.71 -7.87 17.74
CA TYR A 19 -9.16 -8.10 16.38
C TYR A 19 -7.63 -8.19 16.36
N ASP A 20 -6.91 -7.73 17.39
CA ASP A 20 -5.45 -7.85 17.48
C ASP A 20 -5.02 -9.29 17.79
N GLU A 21 -5.96 -10.15 18.23
CA GLU A 21 -5.68 -11.56 18.44
C GLU A 21 -5.53 -12.30 17.10
N PRO A 22 -4.45 -13.09 16.93
CA PRO A 22 -4.20 -13.77 15.65
C PRO A 22 -5.28 -14.81 15.33
N GLU A 23 -5.85 -15.46 16.35
CA GLU A 23 -6.89 -16.49 16.16
C GLU A 23 -8.19 -15.92 15.60
N THR A 24 -8.66 -14.78 16.13
CA THR A 24 -9.87 -14.10 15.64
C THR A 24 -9.66 -13.60 14.23
N ARG A 25 -8.48 -13.04 13.93
CA ARG A 25 -8.10 -12.61 12.59
C ARG A 25 -8.13 -13.75 11.58
N ASP A 26 -7.58 -14.91 11.92
CA ASP A 26 -7.55 -16.07 11.04
C ASP A 26 -8.96 -16.61 10.77
N GLN A 27 -9.82 -16.66 11.80
CA GLN A 27 -11.23 -17.05 11.64
C GLN A 27 -11.97 -16.09 10.71
N VAL A 28 -11.82 -14.78 10.90
CA VAL A 28 -12.44 -13.76 10.04
C VAL A 28 -11.92 -13.87 8.60
N LEU A 29 -10.61 -14.08 8.41
CA LEU A 29 -10.02 -14.27 7.08
C LEU A 29 -10.58 -15.53 6.38
N GLN A 30 -10.79 -16.63 7.10
CA GLN A 30 -11.44 -17.82 6.55
C GLN A 30 -12.89 -17.53 6.12
N MET A 31 -13.65 -16.80 6.92
CA MET A 31 -15.03 -16.40 6.55
C MET A 31 -15.03 -15.52 5.30
N ILE A 32 -14.10 -14.56 5.20
CA ILE A 32 -13.94 -13.72 4.01
C ILE A 32 -13.60 -14.58 2.78
N GLN A 33 -12.69 -15.55 2.92
CA GLN A 33 -12.33 -16.43 1.80
C GLN A 33 -13.50 -17.29 1.33
N ASN A 34 -14.30 -17.81 2.26
CA ASN A 34 -15.51 -18.58 1.93
C ASN A 34 -16.51 -17.73 1.14
N GLU A 35 -16.75 -16.48 1.57
CA GLU A 35 -17.60 -15.54 0.85
C GLU A 35 -17.02 -15.14 -0.51
N MET A 36 -15.70 -14.91 -0.59
CA MET A 36 -15.01 -14.65 -1.85
C MET A 36 -15.11 -15.81 -2.84
N GLY A 37 -15.18 -17.06 -2.36
CA GLY A 37 -15.40 -18.24 -3.19
C GLY A 37 -16.84 -18.35 -3.71
N SER A 38 -17.81 -17.82 -2.97
CA SER A 38 -19.23 -17.73 -3.37
C SER A 38 -19.46 -16.59 -4.37
N MET A 39 -18.73 -15.49 -4.22
CA MET A 39 -18.83 -14.34 -5.12
C MET A 39 -18.10 -14.59 -6.44
N SER A 40 -18.73 -14.22 -7.55
CA SER A 40 -18.01 -14.16 -8.83
C SER A 40 -16.90 -13.10 -8.73
N PRO A 41 -15.66 -13.41 -9.14
CA PRO A 41 -14.59 -12.43 -9.12
C PRO A 41 -15.01 -11.20 -9.95
N PRO A 42 -14.74 -9.98 -9.46
CA PRO A 42 -15.06 -8.78 -10.20
C PRO A 42 -14.34 -8.81 -11.55
N MET A 43 -15.05 -8.43 -12.63
CA MET A 43 -14.41 -8.22 -13.93
C MET A 43 -13.47 -7.02 -13.80
N LEU A 44 -12.22 -7.29 -13.41
CA LEU A 44 -11.15 -6.33 -13.55
C LEU A 44 -11.05 -5.99 -15.03
N PRO A 45 -11.06 -4.70 -15.41
CA PRO A 45 -10.66 -4.32 -16.76
C PRO A 45 -9.32 -4.99 -17.02
N LYS A 46 -9.27 -5.92 -17.97
CA LYS A 46 -7.99 -6.36 -18.53
C LYS A 46 -7.45 -5.12 -19.18
N ASP A 47 -6.59 -4.40 -18.46
CA ASP A 47 -5.78 -3.33 -19.03
C ASP A 47 -4.85 -4.00 -20.05
N SER A 48 -5.38 -4.25 -21.25
CA SER A 48 -4.61 -4.59 -22.45
C SER A 48 -3.96 -3.33 -22.99
N SER A 49 -3.60 -2.40 -22.12
CA SER A 49 -2.80 -1.25 -22.47
C SER A 49 -1.41 -1.79 -22.79
N SER A 50 -1.15 -2.00 -24.07
CA SER A 50 0.21 -2.19 -24.57
C SER A 50 1.05 -1.06 -23.99
N LEU A 51 1.97 -1.41 -23.08
CA LEU A 51 2.83 -0.43 -22.43
C LEU A 51 3.66 0.26 -23.52
N PHE A 52 3.87 1.57 -23.37
CA PHE A 52 4.70 2.38 -24.27
C PHE A 52 4.17 2.56 -25.71
N LYS A 53 2.84 2.59 -25.96
CA LYS A 53 2.27 2.86 -27.31
C LYS A 53 2.88 4.06 -28.04
N SER A 54 3.19 5.14 -27.31
CA SER A 54 3.75 6.36 -27.89
C SER A 54 5.27 6.32 -28.08
N LYS A 55 5.98 5.36 -27.45
CA LYS A 55 7.45 5.34 -27.41
C LYS A 55 7.97 4.00 -27.93
N GLU A 56 8.24 3.98 -29.23
CA GLU A 56 8.68 2.79 -29.96
C GLU A 56 9.95 2.14 -29.39
N ILE A 57 10.92 2.94 -28.93
CA ILE A 57 12.16 2.43 -28.34
C ILE A 57 11.87 1.64 -27.06
N LEU A 58 11.01 2.17 -26.19
CA LEU A 58 10.65 1.51 -24.94
C LEU A 58 9.81 0.25 -25.18
N ARG A 59 8.96 0.27 -26.22
CA ARG A 59 8.19 -0.90 -26.64
C ARG A 59 9.10 -2.04 -27.08
N LYS A 60 10.10 -1.75 -27.92
CA LYS A 60 11.09 -2.74 -28.38
C LYS A 60 11.89 -3.33 -27.22
N GLU A 61 12.33 -2.50 -26.28
CA GLU A 61 13.02 -2.99 -25.08
C GLU A 61 12.11 -3.84 -24.19
N TYR A 62 10.86 -3.43 -24.01
CA TYR A 62 9.86 -4.20 -23.29
C TYR A 62 9.63 -5.57 -23.93
N GLU A 63 9.52 -5.64 -25.25
CA GLU A 63 9.38 -6.89 -26.00
C GLU A 63 10.64 -7.77 -25.88
N ARG A 64 11.85 -7.19 -25.94
CA ARG A 64 13.11 -7.91 -25.73
C ARG A 64 13.18 -8.54 -24.35
N VAL A 65 12.90 -7.76 -23.30
CA VAL A 65 12.89 -8.21 -21.91
C VAL A 65 11.82 -9.27 -21.68
N ARG A 66 10.61 -9.07 -22.23
CA ARG A 66 9.53 -10.06 -22.19
C ARG A 66 9.92 -11.37 -22.87
N ALA A 67 10.71 -11.30 -23.93
CA ALA A 67 11.26 -12.46 -24.63
C ALA A 67 12.51 -13.06 -23.95
N GLY A 68 12.95 -12.53 -22.80
CA GLY A 68 14.12 -13.03 -22.06
C GLY A 68 15.45 -12.87 -22.80
N LYS A 69 15.50 -12.04 -23.85
CA LYS A 69 16.73 -11.86 -24.64
C LYS A 69 17.70 -10.94 -23.89
N PRO A 70 18.98 -11.33 -23.71
CA PRO A 70 19.98 -10.44 -23.11
C PRO A 70 20.16 -9.18 -23.95
N LEU A 71 20.70 -8.12 -23.34
CA LEU A 71 21.03 -6.89 -24.06
C LEU A 71 22.17 -7.22 -25.05
N PRO A 72 22.12 -6.74 -26.30
CA PRO A 72 23.28 -6.87 -27.19
C PRO A 72 24.50 -6.22 -26.54
N GLU A 73 25.65 -6.85 -26.70
CA GLU A 73 26.91 -6.30 -26.20
C GLU A 73 27.19 -4.97 -26.89
N PHE A 74 27.70 -4.00 -26.11
CA PHE A 74 28.09 -2.72 -26.65
C PHE A 74 29.41 -2.86 -27.42
N GLU A 75 29.43 -2.42 -28.67
CA GLU A 75 30.67 -2.35 -29.44
C GLU A 75 31.61 -1.29 -28.83
N VAL A 76 32.58 -1.75 -28.06
CA VAL A 76 33.65 -0.92 -27.47
C VAL A 76 34.82 -0.69 -28.41
N SER A 77 34.89 -1.43 -29.54
CA SER A 77 35.95 -1.31 -30.55
C SER A 77 36.12 0.11 -31.08
N ARG A 78 35.02 0.87 -31.18
CA ARG A 78 35.02 2.29 -31.60
C ARG A 78 35.88 3.17 -30.69
N TYR A 79 35.96 2.88 -29.39
CA TYR A 79 36.68 3.70 -28.42
C TYR A 79 38.14 3.28 -28.23
N LYS A 80 38.57 2.24 -28.96
CA LYS A 80 39.94 1.76 -28.93
C LYS A 80 40.67 2.18 -30.20
N LEU A 81 41.96 2.46 -30.03
CA LEU A 81 42.87 2.77 -31.13
C LEU A 81 43.68 1.51 -31.47
N GLU A 82 43.00 0.46 -31.90
CA GLU A 82 43.64 -0.80 -32.30
C GLU A 82 44.00 -0.73 -33.78
N ALA A 83 45.23 -1.19 -34.12
CA ALA A 83 45.62 -1.36 -35.51
C ALA A 83 44.88 -2.57 -36.13
N PRO A 84 44.67 -2.61 -37.45
CA PRO A 84 44.14 -3.80 -38.13
C PRO A 84 44.97 -5.04 -37.75
N SER A 85 44.31 -6.15 -37.46
CA SER A 85 44.98 -7.38 -37.01
C SER A 85 45.84 -8.00 -38.11
N ASP A 86 46.93 -8.68 -37.72
CA ASP A 86 47.87 -9.31 -38.66
C ASP A 86 47.27 -10.51 -39.42
N ASP A 87 46.08 -11.00 -38.99
CA ASP A 87 45.30 -12.05 -39.63
C ASP A 87 44.59 -11.56 -40.91
N GLY A 88 45.36 -11.13 -41.91
CA GLY A 88 44.89 -10.74 -43.25
C GLY A 88 44.35 -9.31 -43.38
N ASP A 89 43.88 -8.70 -42.30
CA ASP A 89 43.41 -7.30 -42.31
C ASP A 89 44.55 -6.29 -42.49
N ALA A 90 45.77 -6.62 -42.05
CA ALA A 90 46.96 -5.81 -42.27
C ALA A 90 47.32 -5.63 -43.76
N GLN A 91 46.89 -6.54 -44.64
CA GLN A 91 47.08 -6.42 -46.10
C GLN A 91 45.92 -5.67 -46.80
N ASN A 92 44.84 -5.40 -46.07
CA ASN A 92 43.64 -4.75 -46.60
C ASN A 92 43.69 -3.22 -46.40
N VAL A 93 43.77 -2.48 -47.50
CA VAL A 93 43.82 -1.00 -47.50
C VAL A 93 42.58 -0.38 -46.84
N ASP A 94 41.41 -1.00 -47.00
CA ASP A 94 40.17 -0.48 -46.41
C ASP A 94 40.14 -0.63 -44.89
N ALA A 95 40.78 -1.66 -44.34
CA ALA A 95 40.90 -1.84 -42.90
C ALA A 95 41.79 -0.75 -42.27
N TRP A 96 42.91 -0.42 -42.91
CA TRP A 96 43.77 0.70 -42.53
C TRP A 96 43.05 2.05 -42.65
N ARG A 97 42.28 2.26 -43.71
CA ARG A 97 41.48 3.49 -43.87
C ARG A 97 40.49 3.66 -42.73
N ARG A 98 39.75 2.61 -42.37
CA ARG A 98 38.83 2.63 -41.22
C ARG A 98 39.54 2.89 -39.89
N ALA A 99 40.73 2.31 -39.68
CA ALA A 99 41.53 2.56 -38.49
C ALA A 99 42.02 4.01 -38.42
N CYS A 100 42.46 4.60 -39.55
CA CYS A 100 42.83 6.00 -39.64
C CYS A 100 41.65 6.96 -39.41
N ASP A 101 40.48 6.66 -39.99
CA ASP A 101 39.25 7.45 -39.79
C ASP A 101 38.80 7.40 -38.33
N ASN A 102 38.92 6.25 -37.66
CA ASN A 102 38.69 6.11 -36.22
C ASN A 102 39.72 6.94 -35.42
N ALA A 103 41.00 6.87 -35.77
CA ALA A 103 42.05 7.66 -35.11
C ALA A 103 41.81 9.16 -35.19
N ALA A 104 41.44 9.66 -36.38
CA ALA A 104 41.07 11.06 -36.58
C ALA A 104 39.84 11.45 -35.74
N SER A 105 38.82 10.60 -35.70
CA SER A 105 37.63 10.81 -34.87
C SER A 105 37.96 10.86 -33.38
N GLN A 106 38.86 9.98 -32.91
CA GLN A 106 39.31 9.97 -31.52
C GLN A 106 40.12 11.21 -31.14
N LEU A 107 40.97 11.71 -32.05
CA LEU A 107 41.71 12.95 -31.85
C LEU A 107 40.77 14.13 -31.62
N GLU A 108 39.74 14.27 -32.45
CA GLU A 108 38.71 15.30 -32.29
C GLU A 108 37.93 15.13 -30.98
N HIS A 109 37.59 13.90 -30.61
CA HIS A 109 36.96 13.62 -29.31
C HIS A 109 37.85 14.04 -28.13
N GLN A 110 39.17 13.82 -28.18
CA GLN A 110 40.08 14.30 -27.14
C GLN A 110 40.16 15.83 -27.11
N SER A 111 40.17 16.49 -28.28
CA SER A 111 40.12 17.96 -28.37
C SER A 111 38.87 18.52 -27.68
N ILE A 112 37.69 18.00 -28.00
CA ILE A 112 36.43 18.37 -27.34
C ILE A 112 36.46 18.07 -25.85
N ARG A 113 37.04 16.92 -25.45
CA ARG A 113 37.17 16.56 -24.04
C ARG A 113 38.02 17.57 -23.27
N LEU A 114 39.11 18.06 -23.84
CA LEU A 114 39.93 19.10 -23.21
C LEU A 114 39.13 20.38 -23.00
N VAL A 115 38.42 20.85 -24.02
CA VAL A 115 37.53 22.03 -23.91
C VAL A 115 36.48 21.82 -22.82
N ASN A 116 35.84 20.65 -22.77
CA ASN A 116 34.86 20.33 -21.73
C ASN A 116 35.48 20.28 -20.32
N LEU A 117 36.71 19.78 -20.19
CA LEU A 117 37.44 19.75 -18.92
C LEU A 117 37.82 21.16 -18.47
N GLU A 118 38.23 22.04 -19.39
CA GLU A 118 38.48 23.45 -19.08
C GLU A 118 37.20 24.16 -18.60
N LEU A 119 36.07 23.94 -19.28
CA LEU A 119 34.78 24.45 -18.83
C LEU A 119 34.38 23.88 -17.46
N LEU A 120 34.60 22.59 -17.22
CA LEU A 120 34.33 21.96 -15.93
C LEU A 120 35.24 22.51 -14.83
N GLN A 121 36.51 22.77 -15.12
CA GLN A 121 37.44 23.36 -14.16
C GLN A 121 37.01 24.79 -13.78
N ASN A 122 36.55 25.57 -14.76
CA ASN A 122 36.14 26.96 -14.54
C ASN A 122 34.77 27.07 -13.84
N TYR A 123 33.78 26.26 -14.24
CA TYR A 123 32.39 26.43 -13.79
C TYR A 123 31.86 25.29 -12.92
N GLY A 124 32.50 24.13 -12.94
CA GLY A 124 32.01 22.92 -12.28
C GLY A 124 31.77 23.13 -10.79
N SER A 125 32.75 23.66 -10.05
CA SER A 125 32.60 23.88 -8.60
C SER A 125 31.38 24.73 -8.25
N ASN A 126 31.14 25.82 -8.98
CA ASN A 126 30.00 26.70 -8.75
C ASN A 126 28.68 26.04 -9.16
N ALA A 127 28.65 25.33 -10.29
CA ALA A 127 27.46 24.62 -10.75
C ALA A 127 27.05 23.52 -9.76
N TRP A 128 28.03 22.76 -9.24
CA TRP A 128 27.80 21.73 -8.22
C TRP A 128 27.26 22.32 -6.92
N LYS A 129 27.84 23.43 -6.43
CA LYS A 129 27.33 24.13 -5.24
C LYS A 129 25.89 24.61 -5.41
N LEU A 130 25.56 25.22 -6.56
CA LEU A 130 24.19 25.65 -6.85
C LEU A 130 23.23 24.46 -6.91
N SER A 131 23.65 23.37 -7.54
CA SER A 131 22.85 22.15 -7.63
C SER A 131 22.61 21.52 -6.25
N ASN A 132 23.60 21.54 -5.37
CA ASN A 132 23.45 21.11 -3.97
C ASN A 132 22.48 22.01 -3.22
N TYR A 133 22.62 23.32 -3.31
CA TYR A 133 21.70 24.28 -2.71
C TYR A 133 20.25 24.03 -3.15
N GLN A 134 20.02 23.84 -4.46
CA GLN A 134 18.67 23.52 -4.97
C GLN A 134 18.13 22.21 -4.40
N ARG A 135 18.98 21.17 -4.28
CA ARG A 135 18.58 19.88 -3.69
C ARG A 135 18.27 20.01 -2.20
N GLU A 136 19.06 20.75 -1.45
CA GLU A 136 18.81 21.03 -0.02
C GLU A 136 17.45 21.73 0.16
N ARG A 137 17.15 22.74 -0.65
CA ARG A 137 15.84 23.42 -0.62
C ARG A 137 14.67 22.51 -0.97
N MET A 138 14.87 21.61 -1.93
CA MET A 138 13.87 20.59 -2.28
C MET A 138 13.67 19.60 -1.13
N LEU A 139 14.75 19.13 -0.51
CA LEU A 139 14.71 18.25 0.66
C LEU A 139 13.94 18.91 1.81
N GLU A 140 14.29 20.14 2.18
CA GLU A 140 13.59 20.91 3.21
C GLU A 140 12.10 21.07 2.93
N SER A 141 11.70 21.21 1.65
CA SER A 141 10.29 21.29 1.26
C SER A 141 9.57 19.95 1.47
N ILE A 142 10.21 18.84 1.09
CA ILE A 142 9.66 17.48 1.24
C ILE A 142 9.56 17.11 2.73
N GLU A 143 10.58 17.44 3.52
CA GLU A 143 10.59 17.19 4.96
C GLU A 143 9.48 17.98 5.66
N ARG A 144 9.29 19.26 5.31
CA ARG A 144 8.18 20.08 5.83
C ARG A 144 6.82 19.49 5.47
N ALA A 145 6.62 19.08 4.22
CA ALA A 145 5.38 18.45 3.79
C ALA A 145 5.14 17.13 4.54
N THR A 146 6.18 16.30 4.69
CA THR A 146 6.11 15.03 5.43
C THR A 146 5.75 15.25 6.89
N LYS A 147 6.37 16.24 7.55
CA LYS A 147 6.06 16.60 8.93
C LYS A 147 4.60 17.07 9.06
N LYS A 148 4.15 17.94 8.16
CA LYS A 148 2.76 18.41 8.12
C LYS A 148 1.77 17.24 8.01
N TYR A 149 1.97 16.34 7.04
CA TYR A 149 1.05 15.20 6.86
C TYR A 149 1.10 14.21 8.04
N LYS A 150 2.26 14.03 8.67
CA LYS A 150 2.36 13.24 9.92
C LYS A 150 1.56 13.88 11.04
N GLU A 151 1.68 15.20 11.23
CA GLU A 151 0.92 15.94 12.24
C GLU A 151 -0.59 15.87 11.97
N GLU A 152 -1.01 16.07 10.73
CA GLU A 152 -2.42 15.91 10.31
C GLU A 152 -2.94 14.50 10.60
N GLY A 153 -2.17 13.46 10.25
CA GLY A 153 -2.52 12.08 10.55
C GLY A 153 -2.65 11.82 12.06
N ILE A 154 -1.74 12.37 12.87
CA ILE A 154 -1.80 12.27 14.34
C ILE A 154 -3.04 12.99 14.88
N GLN A 155 -3.39 14.18 14.37
CA GLN A 155 -4.58 14.91 14.82
C GLN A 155 -5.85 14.13 14.48
N ILE A 156 -5.96 13.57 13.28
CA ILE A 156 -7.09 12.72 12.89
C ILE A 156 -7.19 11.51 13.82
N ASN A 157 -6.09 10.81 14.08
CA ASN A 157 -6.09 9.66 14.98
C ASN A 157 -6.44 10.04 16.42
N LYS A 158 -6.00 11.21 16.90
CA LYS A 158 -6.36 11.73 18.22
C LYS A 158 -7.86 12.04 18.30
N ALA A 159 -8.42 12.70 17.29
CA ALA A 159 -9.86 12.99 17.21
C ALA A 159 -10.69 11.70 17.19
N ARG A 160 -10.33 10.73 16.33
CA ARG A 160 -10.98 9.41 16.29
C ARG A 160 -10.91 8.71 17.65
N LYS A 161 -9.74 8.69 18.29
CA LYS A 161 -9.60 8.09 19.62
C LYS A 161 -10.52 8.74 20.63
N TYR A 162 -10.61 10.07 20.64
CA TYR A 162 -11.49 10.82 21.52
C TYR A 162 -12.96 10.44 21.32
N GLU A 163 -13.44 10.52 20.08
CA GLU A 163 -14.82 10.17 19.71
C GLU A 163 -15.17 8.73 20.11
N GLN A 164 -14.27 7.78 19.83
CA GLN A 164 -14.48 6.39 20.24
C GLN A 164 -14.50 6.26 21.76
N THR A 165 -13.58 6.88 22.49
CA THR A 165 -13.61 6.80 23.97
C THR A 165 -14.89 7.38 24.57
N GLU A 166 -15.45 8.46 24.02
CA GLU A 166 -16.75 8.97 24.45
C GLU A 166 -17.90 8.01 24.13
N ALA A 167 -17.89 7.42 22.93
CA ALA A 167 -18.88 6.41 22.54
C ALA A 167 -18.79 5.16 23.43
N SER A 168 -17.58 4.74 23.82
CA SER A 168 -17.32 3.61 24.72
C SER A 168 -18.02 3.77 26.06
N ILE A 169 -17.97 4.97 26.65
CA ILE A 169 -18.64 5.26 27.92
C ILE A 169 -20.15 5.06 27.77
N LYS A 170 -20.75 5.61 26.70
CA LYS A 170 -22.18 5.46 26.43
C LYS A 170 -22.58 4.02 26.15
N LEU A 171 -21.75 3.27 25.42
CA LEU A 171 -21.98 1.85 25.15
C LEU A 171 -21.98 1.04 26.44
N ARG A 172 -21.00 1.25 27.32
CA ARG A 172 -20.97 0.59 28.65
C ARG A 172 -22.18 0.96 29.50
N GLU A 173 -22.57 2.23 29.54
CA GLU A 173 -23.78 2.65 30.28
C GLU A 173 -25.07 2.03 29.73
N LEU A 174 -25.15 1.77 28.42
CA LEU A 174 -26.28 1.10 27.79
C LEU A 174 -26.25 -0.41 28.06
N GLU A 175 -25.07 -1.02 28.02
CA GLU A 175 -24.85 -2.44 28.34
C GLU A 175 -25.18 -2.75 29.80
N ASP A 176 -24.76 -1.90 30.73
CA ASP A 176 -25.08 -2.02 32.16
C ASP A 176 -26.59 -1.92 32.39
N ARG A 177 -27.25 -0.92 31.78
CA ARG A 177 -28.71 -0.76 31.86
C ARG A 177 -29.46 -1.94 31.24
N TRP A 178 -28.97 -2.46 30.13
CA TRP A 178 -29.55 -3.63 29.49
C TRP A 178 -29.41 -4.86 30.39
N SER A 179 -28.22 -5.11 30.93
CA SER A 179 -27.95 -6.24 31.83
C SER A 179 -28.81 -6.18 33.09
N GLU A 180 -28.94 -4.99 33.69
CA GLU A 180 -29.81 -4.76 34.85
C GLU A 180 -31.29 -4.99 34.49
N SER A 181 -31.76 -4.50 33.34
CA SER A 181 -33.13 -4.76 32.89
C SER A 181 -33.41 -6.24 32.66
N VAL A 182 -32.45 -6.98 32.08
CA VAL A 182 -32.56 -8.43 31.90
C VAL A 182 -32.63 -9.13 33.25
N ARG A 183 -31.78 -8.74 34.20
CA ARG A 183 -31.78 -9.26 35.55
C ARG A 183 -33.11 -9.02 36.26
N GLN A 184 -33.65 -7.79 36.18
CA GLN A 184 -34.95 -7.46 36.75
C GLN A 184 -36.08 -8.29 36.13
N CYS A 185 -36.06 -8.51 34.81
CA CYS A 185 -37.03 -9.40 34.16
C CYS A 185 -36.96 -10.84 34.72
N ILE A 186 -35.75 -11.37 34.94
CA ILE A 186 -35.55 -12.70 35.52
C ILE A 186 -36.05 -12.74 36.98
N GLU A 187 -35.71 -11.74 37.79
CA GLU A 187 -36.15 -11.65 39.19
C GLU A 187 -37.70 -11.58 39.29
N ILE A 188 -38.36 -10.81 38.42
CA ILE A 188 -39.82 -10.73 38.34
C ILE A 188 -40.43 -12.07 37.91
N GLN A 189 -39.84 -12.75 36.92
CA GLN A 189 -40.31 -14.07 36.48
C GLN A 189 -40.19 -15.11 37.59
N MET A 190 -39.09 -15.11 38.35
CA MET A 190 -38.90 -15.99 39.51
C MET A 190 -39.92 -15.70 40.61
N ALA A 191 -40.10 -14.44 41.01
CA ALA A 191 -41.06 -14.06 42.04
C ALA A 191 -42.51 -14.40 41.64
N SER A 192 -42.86 -14.16 40.36
CA SER A 192 -44.17 -14.53 39.83
C SER A 192 -44.38 -16.05 39.81
N GLY A 193 -43.32 -16.84 39.55
CA GLY A 193 -43.35 -18.29 39.63
C GLY A 193 -43.56 -18.80 41.06
N GLN A 194 -42.85 -18.22 42.04
CA GLN A 194 -43.01 -18.54 43.46
C GLN A 194 -44.42 -18.21 43.96
N LEU A 195 -44.93 -17.01 43.68
CA LEU A 195 -46.28 -16.61 44.06
C LEU A 195 -47.35 -17.51 43.44
N LYS A 196 -47.16 -17.96 42.19
CA LYS A 196 -48.08 -18.93 41.56
C LYS A 196 -48.07 -20.28 42.29
N ALA A 197 -46.90 -20.77 42.69
CA ALA A 197 -46.79 -22.02 43.44
C ALA A 197 -47.44 -21.91 44.83
N GLU A 198 -47.25 -20.78 45.53
CA GLU A 198 -47.92 -20.52 46.81
C GLU A 198 -49.45 -20.43 46.67
N ILE A 199 -49.95 -19.78 45.60
CA ILE A 199 -51.39 -19.73 45.31
C ILE A 199 -51.94 -21.14 45.06
N GLU A 200 -51.24 -21.96 44.27
CA GLU A 200 -51.63 -23.33 43.98
C GLU A 200 -51.67 -24.21 45.25
N GLU A 201 -50.71 -24.04 46.16
CA GLU A 201 -50.69 -24.73 47.46
C GLU A 201 -51.87 -24.32 48.35
N ILE A 202 -52.17 -23.02 48.41
CA ILE A 202 -53.33 -22.50 49.17
C ILE A 202 -54.64 -23.01 48.58
N GLU A 203 -54.80 -22.98 47.26
CA GLU A 203 -55.99 -23.50 46.57
C GLU A 203 -56.21 -24.99 46.83
N GLN A 204 -55.14 -25.80 46.82
CA GLN A 204 -55.20 -27.22 47.18
C GLN A 204 -55.65 -27.42 48.64
N SER A 205 -55.08 -26.68 49.59
CA SER A 205 -55.47 -26.77 51.00
C SER A 205 -56.92 -26.37 51.26
N LEU A 206 -57.46 -25.41 50.50
CA LEU A 206 -58.85 -24.97 50.56
C LEU A 206 -59.80 -26.02 49.99
N ALA A 207 -59.42 -26.68 48.89
CA ALA A 207 -60.18 -27.78 48.32
C ALA A 207 -60.26 -28.97 49.31
N GLU A 208 -59.16 -29.30 49.97
CA GLU A 208 -59.12 -30.36 51.01
C GLU A 208 -60.01 -30.04 52.23
N GLN A 209 -60.15 -28.76 52.59
CA GLN A 209 -61.05 -28.31 53.67
C GLN A 209 -62.53 -28.27 53.25
N GLN A 210 -62.83 -28.17 51.96
CA GLN A 210 -64.21 -28.19 51.45
C GLN A 210 -64.74 -29.60 51.22
N ASP A 211 -63.85 -30.59 51.06
CA ASP A 211 -64.19 -32.00 50.90
C ASP A 211 -64.25 -32.80 52.24
N SER A 212 -64.00 -32.14 53.39
CA SER A 212 -64.19 -32.68 54.76
C SER A 212 -65.48 -32.17 55.40
#